data_AF-A0A452YF96-F1
#
_entry.id   AF-A0A452YF96-F1
#
_cell.length_a   1.000
_cell.length_b   1.000
_cell.length_c   1.000
_cell.angle_alpha   90.00
_cell.angle_beta   90.00
_cell.angle_gamma   90.00
#
_symmetry.space_group_name_H-M   'P 1'
#
loop_
_entity.id
_entity.type
_entity.pdbx_description
1 polymer ?
#
loop_
_entity_poly.entity_id
_entity_poly.type
_entity_poly.pdbx_seq_one_letter_code
_entity_poly.pdbx_strand_id
1 'polypeptide(L)'
;FNVRYLGIYPRGDPYSTSYLSLYLCMDASDKLPPESGKLVELSLSIMDQKHGQHYTRKSPALVVFAGECRWGWSNFIPLSIFRDPSSGYLVRSCCIVKAEITIVGSSSGGEVLADGQMN
;
A
#
# COMPACT_ATOMS: atom_id res chain seq x y z
N PHE A 1 0.11 0.87 -14.35
CA PHE A 1 -0.05 0.53 -12.93
C PHE A 1 0.18 1.81 -12.15
N ASN A 2 -0.90 2.50 -11.79
CA ASN A 2 -0.77 3.75 -11.05
C ASN A 2 -0.95 3.45 -9.57
N VAL A 3 0.16 3.17 -8.89
CA VAL A 3 0.21 3.42 -7.45
C VAL A 3 -0.01 4.90 -7.26
N ARG A 4 -1.10 5.26 -6.61
CA ARG A 4 -1.48 6.67 -6.53
C ARG A 4 -0.74 7.35 -5.39
N TYR A 5 -0.79 6.75 -4.19
CA TYR A 5 -0.13 7.31 -3.02
C TYR A 5 0.03 6.28 -1.90
N LEU A 6 0.90 6.63 -0.95
CA LEU A 6 1.02 5.94 0.33
C LEU A 6 0.17 6.67 1.37
N GLY A 7 -0.73 5.93 2.02
CA GLY A 7 -1.47 6.40 3.19
C GLY A 7 -0.63 6.20 4.44
N ILE A 8 -0.22 7.30 5.08
CA ILE A 8 0.57 7.28 6.31
C ILE A 8 -0.25 7.91 7.43
N TYR A 9 -0.36 7.22 8.56
CA TYR A 9 -1.02 7.71 9.76
C TYR A 9 0.00 7.70 10.92
N PRO A 10 0.75 8.81 11.11
CA PRO A 10 1.87 8.87 12.07
C PRO A 10 1.46 8.79 13.56
N ARG A 11 0.15 8.80 13.83
CA ARG A 11 -0.45 8.64 15.17
C ARG A 11 -1.39 7.44 15.24
N GLY A 12 -1.31 6.57 14.24
CA GLY A 12 -2.24 5.46 14.07
C GLY A 12 -3.54 5.86 13.39
N ASP A 13 -4.30 4.84 13.07
CA ASP A 13 -5.65 4.93 12.53
C ASP A 13 -6.67 4.45 13.60
N PRO A 14 -7.98 4.45 13.30
CA PRO A 14 -8.99 4.01 14.27
C PRO A 14 -8.83 2.57 14.78
N TYR A 15 -8.08 1.72 14.08
CA TYR A 15 -7.87 0.32 14.48
C TYR A 15 -6.61 0.14 15.33
N SER A 16 -5.64 1.05 15.24
CA SER A 16 -4.38 0.95 15.99
C SER A 16 -3.78 2.31 16.34
N THR A 17 -4.22 2.88 17.45
CA THR A 17 -3.79 4.22 17.91
C THR A 17 -2.40 4.26 18.55
N SER A 18 -1.82 3.11 18.88
CA SER A 18 -0.48 2.97 19.47
C SER A 18 0.61 2.64 18.47
N TYR A 19 0.28 2.57 17.17
CA TYR A 19 1.18 2.23 16.09
C TYR A 19 1.12 3.29 15.00
N LEU A 20 2.19 3.49 14.25
CA LEU A 20 2.08 4.14 12.95
C LEU A 20 1.42 3.15 12.00
N SER A 21 0.44 3.63 11.22
CA SER A 21 -0.22 2.84 10.19
C SER A 21 0.29 3.23 8.80
N LEU A 22 0.48 2.24 7.94
CA LEU A 22 1.03 2.42 6.59
C LEU A 22 0.27 1.57 5.59
N TYR A 23 -0.20 2.20 4.52
CA TYR A 23 -1.03 1.58 3.49
C TYR A 23 -0.57 1.95 2.09
N LEU A 24 -0.67 1.00 1.18
CA LEU A 24 -0.75 1.27 -0.25
C LEU A 24 -2.21 1.53 -0.60
N CYS A 25 -2.49 2.66 -1.25
CA CYS A 25 -3.84 3.06 -1.63
C CYS A 25 -3.98 3.12 -3.16
N MET A 26 -5.03 2.49 -3.67
CA MET A 26 -5.49 2.65 -5.04
C MET A 26 -6.73 3.55 -5.08
N ASP A 27 -6.85 4.25 -6.20
CA ASP A 27 -7.93 5.20 -6.49
C ASP A 27 -8.72 4.67 -7.70
N ALA A 28 -10.04 4.81 -7.65
CA ALA A 28 -10.97 4.42 -8.71
C ALA A 28 -10.77 5.16 -10.04
N SER A 29 -9.98 6.23 -10.09
CA SER A 29 -9.86 7.02 -11.31
C SER A 29 -9.06 6.33 -12.43
N ASP A 30 -8.40 5.20 -12.19
CA ASP A 30 -8.03 4.31 -13.28
C ASP A 30 -9.35 3.68 -13.71
N LYS A 31 -9.89 4.09 -14.88
CA LYS A 31 -11.10 3.54 -15.54
C LYS A 31 -10.91 2.07 -15.93
N LEU A 32 -10.52 1.29 -14.95
CA LEU A 32 -10.38 -0.13 -14.98
C LEU A 32 -11.80 -0.68 -14.93
N PRO A 33 -12.19 -1.58 -15.84
CA PRO A 33 -13.48 -2.24 -15.76
C PRO A 33 -13.71 -2.77 -14.34
N PRO A 34 -14.95 -2.78 -13.82
CA PRO A 34 -15.26 -3.29 -12.48
C PRO A 34 -14.69 -4.69 -12.19
N GLU A 35 -14.42 -5.46 -13.26
CA GLU A 35 -13.91 -6.83 -13.22
C GLU A 35 -12.38 -6.96 -13.38
N SER A 36 -11.67 -5.84 -13.44
CA SER A 36 -10.21 -5.84 -13.53
C SER A 36 -9.56 -5.72 -12.16
N GLY A 37 -8.56 -6.56 -11.95
CA GLY A 37 -7.79 -6.61 -10.71
C GLY A 37 -6.32 -6.91 -10.99
N LYS A 38 -5.48 -6.56 -10.03
CA LYS A 38 -4.06 -6.90 -10.02
C LYS A 38 -3.76 -7.76 -8.82
N LEU A 39 -3.02 -8.83 -9.06
CA LEU A 39 -2.50 -9.72 -8.03
C LEU A 39 -1.05 -9.32 -7.79
N VAL A 40 -0.74 -8.85 -6.58
CA VAL A 40 0.58 -8.27 -6.29
C VAL A 40 1.19 -8.85 -5.03
N GLU A 41 2.52 -8.91 -4.99
CA GLU A 41 3.28 -8.98 -3.75
C GLU A 41 3.62 -7.56 -3.31
N LEU A 42 3.38 -7.24 -2.04
CA LEU A 42 3.65 -5.93 -1.48
C LEU A 42 4.74 -6.01 -0.41
N SER A 43 5.68 -5.08 -0.46
CA SER A 43 6.61 -4.78 0.62
C SER A 43 6.50 -3.31 0.99
N LEU A 44 6.26 -3.00 2.26
CA LEU A 44 6.31 -1.64 2.78
C LEU A 44 7.43 -1.54 3.81
N SER A 45 8.21 -0.46 3.73
CA SER A 45 9.36 -0.24 4.60
C SER A 45 9.42 1.18 5.12
N ILE A 46 10.02 1.34 6.30
CA ILE A 46 10.44 2.63 6.86
C ILE A 46 11.94 2.59 7.13
N MET A 47 12.65 3.66 6.76
CA MET A 47 14.10 3.75 6.90
C MET A 47 14.48 4.25 8.28
N ASP A 48 15.35 3.51 8.95
CA ASP A 48 16.20 4.02 10.01
C ASP A 48 17.28 4.89 9.36
N GLN A 49 17.09 6.20 9.45
CA GLN A 49 17.92 7.20 8.79
C GLN A 49 19.29 7.36 9.46
N LYS A 50 19.50 6.80 10.65
CA LYS A 50 20.76 6.88 11.39
C LYS A 50 21.67 5.71 11.10
N HIS A 51 21.09 4.51 11.03
CA HIS A 51 21.86 3.27 10.88
C HIS A 51 21.79 2.69 9.46
N GLY A 52 20.96 3.27 8.57
CA GLY A 52 20.84 2.84 7.18
C GLY A 52 20.04 1.55 7.00
N GLN A 53 19.32 1.11 8.04
CA GLN A 53 18.54 -0.12 8.02
C GLN A 53 17.07 0.16 7.67
N HIS A 54 16.35 -0.86 7.23
CA HIS A 54 14.92 -0.76 6.96
C HIS A 54 14.13 -1.71 7.84
N TYR A 55 13.10 -1.19 8.52
CA TYR A 55 12.04 -2.03 9.04
C TYR A 55 11.04 -2.28 7.91
N THR A 56 10.91 -3.55 7.51
CA THR A 56 10.13 -3.96 6.33
C THR A 56 9.09 -4.99 6.71
N ARG A 57 7.86 -4.82 6.22
CA ARG A 57 6.82 -5.87 6.26
C ARG A 57 6.42 -6.22 4.84
N LYS A 58 6.33 -7.52 4.57
CA LYS A 58 5.86 -8.09 3.30
C LYS A 58 4.46 -8.65 3.47
N SER A 59 3.68 -8.59 2.40
CA SER A 59 2.36 -9.23 2.40
C SER A 59 2.51 -10.72 2.65
N PRO A 60 1.68 -11.32 3.54
CA PRO A 60 1.79 -12.74 3.86
C PRO A 60 1.33 -13.65 2.71
N ALA A 61 0.59 -13.07 1.76
CA ALA A 61 0.12 -13.70 0.54
C ALA A 61 0.04 -12.63 -0.56
N LEU A 62 -0.32 -13.08 -1.76
CA LEU A 62 -0.66 -12.18 -2.86
C LEU A 62 -1.91 -11.37 -2.49
N VAL A 63 -1.87 -10.08 -2.80
CA VAL A 63 -2.95 -9.13 -2.52
C VAL A 63 -3.68 -8.84 -3.82
N VAL A 64 -5.00 -8.93 -3.80
CA VAL A 64 -5.85 -8.49 -4.90
C VAL A 64 -6.16 -7.02 -4.72
N PHE A 65 -5.77 -6.24 -5.71
CA PHE A 65 -6.02 -4.82 -5.82
C PHE A 65 -7.02 -4.59 -6.96
N ALA A 66 -8.26 -4.20 -6.63
CA ALA A 66 -9.33 -3.88 -7.57
C ALA A 66 -10.16 -2.69 -7.05
N GLY A 67 -10.58 -1.78 -7.94
CA GLY A 67 -11.33 -0.58 -7.58
C GLY A 67 -10.65 0.31 -6.52
N GLU A 68 -11.46 0.95 -5.67
CA GLU A 68 -10.97 1.67 -4.49
C GLU A 68 -10.58 0.67 -3.41
N CYS A 69 -9.29 0.31 -3.37
CA CYS A 69 -8.77 -0.61 -2.40
C CYS A 69 -7.53 -0.04 -1.72
N ARG A 70 -7.44 -0.25 -0.41
CA ARG A 70 -6.21 -0.03 0.35
C ARG A 70 -5.78 -1.32 1.01
N TRP A 71 -4.49 -1.56 1.03
CA TRP A 71 -3.91 -2.70 1.73
C TRP A 71 -2.62 -2.29 2.44
N GLY A 72 -2.41 -2.82 3.63
CA GLY A 72 -1.26 -2.49 4.46
C GLY A 72 -1.49 -2.89 5.90
N TRP A 73 -0.88 -2.15 6.83
CA TRP A 73 -0.88 -2.50 8.25
C TRP A 73 -1.32 -1.32 9.10
N SER A 74 -2.41 -1.50 9.84
CA SER A 74 -2.82 -0.56 10.90
C SER A 74 -1.75 -0.51 12.00
N ASN A 75 -1.13 -1.65 12.28
CA ASN A 75 -0.08 -1.80 13.28
C ASN A 75 1.33 -1.91 12.67
N PHE A 76 1.69 -1.05 11.72
CA PHE A 76 2.94 -1.20 10.97
C PHE A 76 4.18 -1.18 11.88
N ILE A 77 4.38 -0.12 12.66
CA ILE A 77 5.48 0.00 13.64
C ILE A 77 4.97 0.65 14.93
N PRO A 78 5.34 0.16 16.14
CA PRO A 78 4.91 0.78 17.39
C PRO A 78 5.32 2.25 17.46
N LEU A 79 4.46 3.13 17.98
CA LEU A 79 4.79 4.55 18.14
C LEU A 79 5.92 4.77 19.14
N SER A 80 6.06 3.88 20.14
CA SER A 80 7.17 3.90 21.09
C SER A 80 8.52 3.72 20.38
N ILE A 81 8.58 2.85 19.37
CA ILE A 81 9.80 2.64 18.57
C ILE A 81 9.93 3.76 17.53
N PHE A 82 8.89 4.04 16.75
CA PHE A 82 8.93 5.05 15.69
C PHE A 82 9.33 6.45 16.18
N ARG A 83 8.89 6.84 17.38
CA ARG A 83 9.19 8.16 17.96
C ARG A 83 10.44 8.17 18.83
N ASP A 84 11.01 7.01 19.15
CA ASP A 84 12.26 6.96 19.90
C ASP A 84 13.37 7.57 19.03
N PRO A 85 14.00 8.69 19.46
CA PRO A 85 15.09 9.30 18.71
C PRO A 85 16.26 8.33 18.47
N SER A 86 16.46 7.32 19.31
CA SER A 86 17.53 6.33 19.15
C SER A 86 17.30 5.41 17.95
N SER A 87 16.03 5.14 17.60
CA SER A 87 15.64 4.22 16.53
C SER A 87 15.89 4.73 15.11
N GLY A 88 16.07 6.04 14.93
CA GLY A 88 16.36 6.66 13.63
C GLY A 88 15.21 6.70 12.61
N TYR A 89 14.01 6.19 12.93
CA TYR A 89 12.87 6.20 11.99
C TYR A 89 12.24 7.59 11.80
N LEU A 90 12.31 8.45 12.81
CA LEU A 90 11.83 9.84 12.77
C LEU A 90 12.98 10.80 13.09
N VAL A 91 13.48 11.52 12.09
CA VAL A 91 14.58 12.47 12.22
C VAL A 91 14.08 13.85 11.78
N ARG A 92 14.16 14.84 12.68
CA ARG A 92 13.66 16.22 12.42
C ARG A 92 12.22 16.24 11.91
N SER A 93 11.36 15.40 12.49
CA SER A 93 9.96 15.22 12.08
C SER A 93 9.75 14.68 10.66
N CYS A 94 10.81 14.16 10.03
CA CYS A 94 10.76 13.50 8.73
C CYS A 94 10.97 11.99 8.89
N CYS A 95 10.21 11.20 8.13
CA CYS A 95 10.45 9.78 7.93
C CYS A 95 10.53 9.49 6.43
N ILE A 96 11.27 8.42 6.09
CA ILE A 96 11.40 7.96 4.70
C ILE A 96 10.72 6.60 4.63
N VAL A 97 9.69 6.50 3.79
CA VAL A 97 8.96 5.27 3.53
C VAL A 97 9.22 4.78 2.11
N LYS A 98 9.21 3.47 1.93
CA LYS A 98 9.38 2.81 0.63
C LYS A 98 8.24 1.83 0.43
N ALA A 99 7.77 1.73 -0.80
CA ALA A 99 6.88 0.66 -1.24
C ALA A 99 7.51 -0.04 -2.44
N GLU A 100 7.59 -1.36 -2.36
CA GLU A 100 7.98 -2.21 -3.48
C GLU A 100 6.80 -3.10 -3.82
N ILE A 101 6.45 -3.15 -5.10
CA ILE A 101 5.28 -3.85 -5.57
C ILE A 101 5.66 -4.68 -6.78
N THR A 102 5.42 -5.98 -6.67
CA THR A 102 5.63 -6.92 -7.77
C THR A 102 4.26 -7.34 -8.28
N ILE A 103 3.97 -7.06 -9.56
CA ILE A 103 2.73 -7.50 -10.19
C ILE A 103 2.94 -8.94 -10.66
N VAL A 104 2.19 -9.87 -10.08
CA VAL A 104 2.25 -11.30 -10.39
C VAL A 104 1.17 -11.68 -11.41
N GLY A 105 0.04 -10.98 -11.38
CA GLY A 105 -1.08 -11.25 -12.27
C GLY A 105 -1.96 -10.04 -12.50
N SER A 106 -2.72 -10.09 -13.58
CA SER A 106 -3.50 -8.96 -14.07
C SER A 106 -4.69 -9.47 -14.88
N SER A 107 -5.91 -9.07 -14.51
CA SER A 107 -7.09 -9.23 -15.37
C SER A 107 -7.44 -7.90 -16.04
N SER A 108 -7.97 -8.00 -17.25
CA SER A 108 -8.75 -6.96 -17.92
C SER A 108 -10.20 -7.44 -17.94
N GLY A 109 -11.15 -6.64 -17.45
CA GLY A 109 -12.57 -6.98 -17.63
C GLY A 109 -12.87 -7.07 -19.11
N GLY A 110 -13.58 -8.11 -19.54
CA GLY A 110 -13.91 -8.31 -20.95
C GLY A 110 -14.78 -7.17 -21.48
N GLU A 111 -14.52 -6.70 -22.69
CA GLU A 111 -15.53 -5.96 -23.45
C GLU A 111 -16.61 -6.97 -23.87
N VAL A 112 -17.82 -6.81 -23.34
CA VAL A 112 -18.99 -7.45 -23.94
C VAL A 112 -19.23 -6.73 -25.27
N LEU A 113 -18.79 -7.32 -26.38
CA LEU A 113 -19.25 -6.94 -27.70
C LEU A 113 -20.77 -7.13 -27.69
N ALA A 114 -21.51 -6.02 -27.78
CA ALA A 114 -22.94 -6.06 -28.02
C ALA A 114 -23.15 -6.67 -29.41
N ASP A 115 -23.35 -7.98 -29.47
CA ASP A 115 -23.76 -8.66 -30.69
C ASP A 115 -25.22 -8.29 -30.93
N GLY A 116 -25.47 -7.42 -31.91
CA GLY A 116 -26.77 -6.80 -32.08
C GLY A 116 -26.95 -5.87 -33.27
N GLN A 117 -26.32 -6.14 -34.42
CA GLN A 117 -26.85 -5.68 -35.71
C GLN A 117 -26.66 -6.76 -36.77
N MET A 118 -27.78 -7.39 -37.18
CA MET A 118 -28.07 -7.64 -38.60
C MET A 118 -29.54 -8.05 -38.79
N ASN A 119 -30.25 -7.17 -39.52
CA ASN A 119 -31.51 -7.27 -40.26
C ASN A 119 -32.73 -7.98 -39.65
#